data_AF-A0A1Y3SE47-F1
#
_entry.id   AF-A0A1Y3SE47-F1
#
_cell.length_a   1.000
_cell.length_b   1.000
_cell.length_c   1.000
_cell.angle_alpha   90.00
_cell.angle_beta   90.00
_cell.angle_gamma   90.00
#
_symmetry.space_group_name_H-M   'P 1'
#
loop_
_entity.id
_entity.type
_entity.pdbx_description
1 polymer ?
#
loop_
_entity_poly.entity_id
_entity_poly.type
_entity_poly.pdbx_seq_one_letter_code
_entity_poly.pdbx_strand_id
1 'polypeptide(L)' 'MARADAEIDAAFEEWVEPEPRVRISDLVWVCRLARRSHTTYGKFVADHTQEEIQAMIQREQEGDTYEISI' A
#
# COMPACT_ATOMS: atom_id res chain seq x y z
N MET A 1 -21.42 -12.42 33.32
CA MET A 1 -21.18 -12.18 31.88
C MET A 1 -20.32 -10.93 31.71
N ALA A 2 -19.05 -10.98 32.14
CA ALA A 2 -18.13 -9.81 32.07
C ALA A 2 -16.65 -10.21 31.93
N ARG A 3 -16.37 -11.50 31.66
CA ARG A 3 -15.00 -12.01 31.47
C ARG A 3 -14.67 -12.32 30.01
N ALA A 4 -15.66 -12.73 29.23
CA ALA A 4 -15.46 -13.11 27.83
C ALA A 4 -15.16 -11.89 26.93
N ASP A 5 -15.75 -10.73 27.21
CA ASP A 5 -15.53 -9.53 26.39
C ASP A 5 -14.11 -8.95 26.58
N ALA A 6 -13.55 -9.05 27.79
CA ALA A 6 -12.21 -8.53 28.10
C ALA A 6 -11.06 -9.31 27.44
N GLU A 7 -11.29 -10.59 27.10
CA GLU A 7 -10.28 -11.42 26.40
C GLU A 7 -10.23 -11.11 24.90
N ILE A 8 -11.31 -10.55 24.33
CA ILE A 8 -11.39 -10.18 22.91
C ILE A 8 -10.64 -8.87 22.65
N ASP A 9 -10.79 -7.87 23.54
CA ASP A 9 -10.11 -6.58 23.40
C ASP A 9 -8.58 -6.73 23.45
N ALA A 10 -8.07 -7.64 24.28
CA ALA A 10 -6.63 -7.90 24.39
C ALA A 10 -6.02 -8.55 23.13
N ALA A 11 -6.80 -9.32 22.37
CA ALA A 11 -6.33 -9.95 21.13
C ALA A 11 -6.33 -8.98 19.92
N PHE A 12 -7.06 -7.86 20.00
CA PHE A 12 -7.13 -6.85 18.95
C PHE A 12 -6.02 -5.79 19.04
N GLU A 13 -5.48 -5.51 20.22
CA GLU A 13 -4.38 -4.54 20.39
C GLU A 13 -3.03 -5.03 19.85
N GLU A 14 -2.85 -6.34 19.64
CA GLU A 14 -1.54 -6.93 19.28
C GLU A 14 -1.27 -6.99 17.76
N TRP A 15 -2.26 -6.68 16.90
CA TRP A 15 -2.15 -6.82 15.43
C TRP A 15 -2.21 -5.51 14.64
N VAL A 16 -1.90 -4.37 15.27
CA VAL A 16 -1.67 -3.14 14.52
C VAL A 16 -0.24 -3.14 14.01
N GLU A 17 0.01 -3.88 12.92
CA GLU A 17 1.17 -3.58 12.09
C GLU A 17 1.12 -2.08 11.77
N PRO A 18 2.22 -1.33 11.96
CA PRO A 18 2.22 0.08 11.63
C PRO A 18 1.94 0.18 10.14
N GLU A 19 0.74 0.66 9.78
CA GLU A 19 0.39 0.92 8.38
C GLU A 19 1.56 1.69 7.77
N PRO A 20 2.17 1.19 6.67
CA PRO A 20 3.27 1.90 6.05
C PRO A 20 2.75 3.30 5.73
N ARG A 21 3.45 4.32 6.23
CA ARG A 21 3.12 5.73 6.02
C ARG A 21 3.41 6.09 4.57
N VAL A 22 2.61 5.53 3.67
CA VAL A 22 2.61 5.80 2.24
C VAL A 22 2.02 7.20 2.12
N ARG A 23 2.76 8.14 1.52
CA ARG A 23 2.19 9.47 1.25
C ARG A 23 0.95 9.28 0.39
N ILE A 24 -0.08 10.11 0.55
CA ILE A 24 -1.32 9.99 -0.25
C ILE A 24 -1.01 10.00 -1.76
N SER A 25 0.05 10.70 -2.18
CA SER A 25 0.58 10.67 -3.56
C SER A 25 0.92 9.27 -4.04
N ASP A 26 1.52 8.46 -3.17
CA ASP A 26 2.06 7.14 -3.50
C ASP A 26 0.92 6.12 -3.58
N LEU A 27 -0.17 6.28 -2.82
CA LEU A 27 -1.36 5.42 -2.92
C LEU A 27 -1.98 5.45 -4.32
N VAL A 28 -2.05 6.62 -4.95
CA VAL A 28 -2.56 6.76 -6.32
C VAL A 28 -1.66 6.00 -7.31
N TRP A 29 -0.35 6.09 -7.11
CA TRP A 29 0.62 5.36 -7.94
C TRP A 29 0.53 3.86 -7.74
N VAL A 30 0.40 3.36 -6.50
CA VAL A 30 0.21 1.93 -6.23
C VAL A 30 -1.06 1.41 -6.89
N CYS A 31 -2.17 2.16 -6.82
CA CYS A 31 -3.41 1.81 -7.52
C CYS A 31 -3.24 1.75 -9.05
N ARG A 32 -2.47 2.68 -9.63
CA ARG A 32 -2.18 2.69 -11.08
C ARG A 32 -1.31 1.48 -11.46
N LEU A 33 -0.28 1.18 -10.68
CA LEU A 33 0.58 0.01 -10.87
C LEU A 33 -0.22 -1.30 -10.77
N ALA A 34 -1.06 -1.45 -9.75
CA ALA A 34 -1.94 -2.61 -9.60
C ALA A 34 -2.85 -2.81 -10.82
N ARG A 35 -3.45 -1.72 -11.33
CA ARG A 35 -4.30 -1.75 -12.53
C ARG A 35 -3.51 -2.14 -13.79
N ARG A 36 -2.29 -1.62 -13.96
CA ARG A 36 -1.39 -1.97 -15.09
C ARG A 36 -0.98 -3.44 -15.05
N SER A 37 -0.82 -3.99 -13.85
CA SER A 37 -0.52 -5.40 -13.61
C SER A 37 -1.78 -6.29 -13.56
N HIS A 38 -2.96 -5.77 -13.96
CA HIS A 38 -4.24 -6.50 -13.97
C HIS A 38 -4.58 -7.18 -12.63
N THR A 39 -4.24 -6.54 -11.51
CA THR A 39 -4.46 -7.03 -10.16
C THR A 39 -5.16 -5.99 -9.29
N THR A 40 -5.53 -6.37 -8.07
CA THR A 40 -6.11 -5.47 -7.06
C THR A 40 -5.01 -4.86 -6.19
N TYR A 41 -5.30 -3.72 -5.55
CA TYR A 41 -4.36 -3.06 -4.63
C TYR A 41 -3.81 -4.01 -3.57
N GLY A 42 -4.68 -4.70 -2.83
CA GLY A 42 -4.27 -5.57 -1.73
C GLY A 42 -3.38 -6.73 -2.19
N LYS A 43 -3.69 -7.33 -3.35
CA LYS A 43 -2.85 -8.37 -3.94
C LYS A 43 -1.51 -7.81 -4.42
N PHE A 44 -1.53 -6.64 -5.07
CA PHE A 44 -0.30 -5.99 -5.54
C PHE A 44 0.66 -5.67 -4.40
N VAL A 45 0.15 -5.16 -3.27
CA VAL A 45 0.95 -4.87 -2.07
C VAL A 45 1.43 -6.15 -1.38
N ALA A 46 0.66 -7.24 -1.43
CA ALA A 46 1.09 -8.53 -0.88
C ALA A 46 2.19 -9.21 -1.74
N ASP A 47 2.16 -8.99 -3.05
CA ASP A 47 3.08 -9.61 -4.01
C ASP A 47 4.43 -8.86 -4.12
N HIS A 48 4.59 -7.68 -3.50
CA HIS A 48 5.78 -6.83 -3.62
C HIS A 48 6.23 -6.24 -2.28
N THR A 49 7.52 -6.01 -2.11
CA THR A 49 8.02 -5.28 -0.93
C THR A 49 7.80 -3.77 -1.06
N GLN A 50 7.91 -3.05 0.07
CA GLN A 50 7.80 -1.60 0.08
C GLN A 50 8.86 -0.93 -0.81
N GLU A 51 10.10 -1.44 -0.80
CA GLU A 51 11.20 -0.92 -1.62
C GLU A 51 10.94 -1.14 -3.11
N GLU A 52 10.41 -2.29 -3.49
CA GLU A 52 10.05 -2.60 -4.88
C GLU A 52 8.95 -1.68 -5.38
N ILE A 53 7.91 -1.48 -4.57
CA ILE A 53 6.82 -0.55 -4.88
C ILE A 53 7.37 0.87 -5.06
N GLN A 54 8.23 1.35 -4.16
CA GLN A 54 8.82 2.68 -4.29
C GLN A 54 9.66 2.83 -5.56
N ALA A 55 10.47 1.83 -5.90
CA ALA A 55 11.26 1.84 -7.14
C ALA A 55 10.36 1.84 -8.40
N MET A 56 9.25 1.11 -8.38
CA MET A 56 8.27 1.13 -9.47
C MET A 56 7.58 2.49 -9.61
N ILE A 57 7.16 3.09 -8.49
CA ILE A 57 6.57 4.43 -8.48
C ILE A 57 7.56 5.45 -9.05
N GLN A 58 8.83 5.41 -8.64
CA GLN A 58 9.85 6.33 -9.14
C GLN A 58 10.02 6.21 -10.66
N ARG A 59 10.06 4.98 -11.21
CA ARG A 59 10.16 4.76 -12.66
C ARG A 59 8.96 5.31 -13.43
N GLU A 60 7.75 5.17 -12.89
CA GLU A 60 6.55 5.72 -13.51
C GLU A 60 6.56 7.26 -13.48
N GLN A 61 7.06 7.87 -12.41
CA GLN A 61 7.22 9.32 -12.31
C GLN A 61 8.26 9.86 -13.31
N GLU A 62 9.38 9.15 -13.46
CA GLU A 62 10.42 9.48 -14.45
C GLU A 62 9.90 9.32 -15.88
N GLY A 63 9.06 8.31 -16.14
CA GLY A 63 8.39 8.11 -17.43
C GLY A 63 7.36 9.19 -17.77
N ASP A 64 6.50 9.55 -16.81
CA ASP A 64 5.49 10.63 -16.97
C ASP A 64 6.15 12.02 -17.14
N THR A 65 7.40 12.20 -16.66
CA THR A 65 8.15 13.47 -16.83
C THR A 65 8.51 13.76 -18.29
N TYR A 66 8.63 12.74 -19.15
CA TYR A 66 8.93 12.93 -20.58
C TYR A 66 7.70 13.25 -21.44
N GLU A 67 6.47 13.05 -20.94
CA GLU A 67 5.24 13.36 -21.69
C GLU A 67 4.71 14.77 -21.44
N ILE A 68 5.26 15.52 -20.47
CA ILE A 68 4.93 16.92 -20.23
C ILE A 68 5.97 17.82 -20.91
N SER A 69 6.00 17.80 -22.24
CA SER A 69 6.54 18.92 -23.02
C SER A 69 5.36 19.76 -23.51
N ILE A 70 5.03 20.81 -22.75
CA ILE A 70 4.10 21.88 -23.16
C ILE A 70 4.93 23.04 -23.69
#